data_AF-A0A2Z2HQ93-F1
#
_entry.id   AF-A0A2Z2HQ93-F1
#
_cell.length_a   1.000
_cell.length_b   1.000
_cell.length_c   1.000
_cell.angle_alpha   90.00
_cell.angle_beta   90.00
_cell.angle_gamma   90.00
#
_symmetry.space_group_name_H-M   'P 1'
#
loop_
_entity.id
_entity.type
_entity.pdbx_description
1 polymer ?
#
loop_
_entity_poly.entity_id
_entity_poly.type
_entity_poly.pdbx_seq_one_letter_code
_entity_poly.pdbx_strand_id
1 'polypeptide(L)' 'MRTLLESDVGFYYAVGAFTVAVFVLSLVALAVVTPGGIGTRELGGLVVGFLLFVGVYLVSIAAKRLEELEDV' A
#
# COMPACT_ATOMS: atom_id res chain seq x y z
N MET A 1 -11.75 12.26 12.10
CA MET A 1 -12.01 11.47 10.87
C MET A 1 -12.43 12.35 9.69
N ARG A 2 -13.35 13.32 9.85
CA ARG A 2 -13.74 14.22 8.74
C ARG A 2 -12.60 15.09 8.19
N THR A 3 -11.74 15.62 9.06
CA THR A 3 -10.59 16.45 8.66
C THR A 3 -9.48 15.70 7.90
N LEU A 4 -9.41 14.36 7.99
CA LEU A 4 -8.47 13.55 7.20
C LEU A 4 -8.97 13.26 5.78
N LEU A 5 -10.28 13.41 5.54
CA LEU A 5 -10.91 13.17 4.24
C LEU A 5 -11.08 14.46 3.42
N GLU A 6 -10.99 15.63 4.06
CA GLU A 6 -10.96 16.94 3.37
C GLU A 6 -9.56 17.32 2.85
N SER A 7 -8.50 16.65 3.33
CA SER A 7 -7.16 16.78 2.77
C SER A 7 -6.95 15.67 1.75
N ASP A 8 -6.72 16.03 0.48
CA ASP A 8 -6.40 15.09 -0.62
C ASP A 8 -5.30 14.11 -0.21
N VAL A 9 -4.32 14.59 0.55
CA VAL A 9 -3.22 13.75 1.02
C VAL A 9 -3.61 12.80 2.14
N GLY A 10 -4.49 13.21 3.05
CA GLY A 10 -5.05 12.32 4.08
C GLY A 10 -5.84 11.17 3.48
N PHE A 11 -6.57 11.44 2.40
CA PHE A 11 -7.27 10.41 1.61
C PHE A 11 -6.29 9.43 0.96
N TYR A 12 -5.21 9.90 0.35
CA TYR A 12 -4.19 9.00 -0.23
C TYR A 12 -3.53 8.11 0.84
N TYR A 13 -3.22 8.63 2.04
CA TYR A 13 -2.72 7.78 3.11
C TYR A 13 -3.73 6.71 3.55
N ALA A 14 -5.03 7.04 3.60
CA ALA A 14 -6.07 6.07 3.92
C ALA A 14 -6.19 4.95 2.87
N VAL A 15 -6.13 5.31 1.58
CA VAL A 15 -6.13 4.34 0.47
C VAL A 15 -4.89 3.45 0.52
N GLY A 16 -3.71 4.02 0.79
CA GLY A 16 -2.48 3.26 0.99
C GLY A 16 -2.59 2.25 2.13
N ALA A 17 -3.08 2.70 3.30
CA ALA A 17 -3.27 1.84 4.47
C ALA A 17 -4.29 0.72 4.19
N PHE A 18 -5.40 1.04 3.52
CA PHE A 18 -6.39 0.05 3.10
C PHE A 18 -5.78 -1.00 2.17
N THR A 19 -5.00 -0.57 1.18
CA THR A 19 -4.35 -1.46 0.21
C THR A 19 -3.38 -2.43 0.91
N VAL A 20 -2.59 -1.92 1.86
CA VAL A 20 -1.70 -2.76 2.69
C VAL A 20 -2.50 -3.76 3.53
N ALA A 21 -3.61 -3.34 4.13
CA ALA A 21 -4.47 -4.22 4.91
C ALA A 21 -5.04 -5.35 4.04
N VAL A 22 -5.54 -5.04 2.84
CA VAL A 22 -6.05 -6.04 1.90
C VAL A 22 -4.96 -7.04 1.50
N PHE A 23 -3.75 -6.57 1.24
CA PHE A 23 -2.63 -7.44 0.91
C PHE A 23 -2.29 -8.40 2.05
N VAL A 24 -2.17 -7.90 3.29
CA VAL A 24 -1.90 -8.73 4.47
C VAL A 24 -3.02 -9.74 4.70
N LEU A 25 -4.28 -9.32 4.61
CA LEU A 25 -5.43 -10.22 4.74
C LEU A 25 -5.43 -11.31 3.66
N SER A 26 -5.01 -10.97 2.45
CA SER A 26 -4.89 -11.93 1.35
C SER A 26 -3.79 -12.95 1.63
N LEU A 27 -2.64 -12.54 2.17
CA LEU A 27 -1.59 -13.47 2.60
C LEU A 27 -2.05 -14.40 3.73
N VAL A 28 -2.81 -13.88 4.70
CA VAL A 28 -3.40 -14.69 5.77
C VAL A 28 -4.38 -15.71 5.19
N ALA A 29 -5.28 -15.28 4.31
CA ALA A 29 -6.22 -16.19 3.65
C ALA A 29 -5.50 -17.28 2.88
N LEU A 30 -4.46 -16.91 2.11
CA LEU A 30 -3.64 -17.80 1.31
C LEU A 30 -2.90 -18.85 2.15
N ALA A 31 -2.39 -18.45 3.31
CA ALA A 31 -1.77 -19.37 4.27
C ALA A 31 -2.76 -20.39 4.85
N VAL A 32 -4.05 -20.01 4.98
CA VAL A 32 -5.10 -20.90 5.49
C VAL A 32 -5.60 -21.87 4.41
N VAL A 33 -5.76 -21.41 3.15
CA VAL A 33 -6.38 -22.22 2.09
C VAL A 33 -5.42 -23.11 1.31
N THR A 34 -4.10 -22.93 1.47
CA THR A 34 -3.08 -23.68 0.71
C THR A 34 -2.20 -24.53 1.64
N PRO A 35 -2.60 -25.78 1.95
CA PRO A 35 -1.88 -26.65 2.89
C PRO A 35 -0.47 -27.06 2.43
N GLY A 36 -0.17 -26.93 1.13
CA GLY A 36 1.17 -27.16 0.57
C GLY A 36 2.11 -25.96 0.66
N GLY A 37 1.62 -24.81 1.11
CA GLY A 37 2.35 -23.55 1.10
C GLY A 37 2.60 -22.99 -0.31
N ILE A 38 3.20 -21.81 -0.36
CA ILE A 38 3.74 -21.19 -1.58
C ILE A 38 5.25 -21.28 -1.51
N GLY A 39 5.91 -21.51 -2.65
CA GLY A 39 7.37 -21.58 -2.67
C GLY A 39 7.99 -20.28 -2.17
N THR A 40 9.08 -20.36 -1.39
CA THR A 40 9.73 -19.18 -0.78
C THR A 40 10.11 -18.12 -1.81
N ARG A 41 10.51 -18.53 -3.02
CA ARG A 41 10.84 -17.61 -4.13
C ARG A 41 9.61 -16.87 -4.66
N GLU A 42 8.49 -17.57 -4.80
CA GLU A 42 7.24 -17.00 -5.30
C GLU A 42 6.66 -16.02 -4.29
N LEU A 43 6.61 -16.41 -3.01
CA LEU A 43 6.18 -15.55 -1.92
C LEU A 43 7.11 -14.34 -1.76
N GLY A 44 8.43 -14.56 -1.84
CA GLY A 44 9.42 -13.48 -1.81
C GLY A 44 9.22 -12.49 -2.95
N GLY A 45 9.02 -12.98 -4.18
CA GLY A 45 8.74 -12.13 -5.34
C GLY A 45 7.45 -11.32 -5.17
N LEU A 46 6.38 -11.94 -4.66
CA LEU A 46 5.10 -11.28 -4.38
C LEU A 46 5.26 -10.13 -3.36
N VAL A 47 5.93 -10.41 -2.24
CA VAL A 47 6.15 -9.41 -1.18
C VAL A 47 7.04 -8.28 -1.68
N VAL A 48 8.13 -8.59 -2.38
CA VAL A 48 9.03 -7.57 -2.95
C VAL A 48 8.29 -6.71 -3.98
N GLY A 49 7.53 -7.31 -4.88
CA GLY A 49 6.72 -6.59 -5.87
C GLY A 49 5.71 -5.66 -5.22
N PHE A 50 5.04 -6.12 -4.16
CA PHE A 50 4.11 -5.29 -3.40
C PHE A 50 4.81 -4.12 -2.69
N LEU A 51 5.99 -4.35 -2.09
CA LEU A 51 6.78 -3.28 -1.47
C LEU A 51 7.27 -2.24 -2.48
N LEU A 52 7.66 -2.67 -3.69
CA LEU A 52 8.00 -1.75 -4.78
C LEU A 52 6.79 -0.89 -5.19
N PHE A 53 5.61 -1.51 -5.31
CA PHE A 53 4.36 -0.79 -5.57
C PHE A 53 4.07 0.26 -4.48
N VAL A 54 4.18 -0.12 -3.20
CA VAL A 54 4.00 0.82 -2.07
C VAL A 54 5.03 1.93 -2.11
N GLY A 55 6.28 1.63 -2.46
CA GLY A 55 7.34 2.63 -2.62
C GLY A 55 6.99 3.68 -3.68
N VAL A 56 6.57 3.25 -4.87
CA VAL A 56 6.13 4.15 -5.94
C VAL A 56 4.93 4.98 -5.49
N TYR A 57 3.96 4.35 -4.83
CA TYR A 57 2.77 5.03 -4.32
C TYR A 57 3.13 6.17 -3.33
N LEU A 58 4.05 5.91 -2.40
CA LEU A 58 4.52 6.91 -1.44
C LEU A 58 5.28 8.05 -2.14
N VAL A 59 6.09 7.75 -3.16
CA VAL A 59 6.77 8.76 -3.96
C VAL A 59 5.75 9.65 -4.68
N SER A 60 4.68 9.09 -5.23
CA SER A 60 3.60 9.88 -5.86
C SER A 60 2.91 10.81 -4.86
N ILE A 61 2.66 10.36 -3.63
CA ILE A 61 2.11 11.21 -2.57
C ILE A 61 3.11 12.32 -2.20
N ALA A 62 4.39 12.00 -2.09
CA ALA A 62 5.43 12.99 -1.79
C ALA A 62 5.54 14.05 -2.90
N ALA A 63 5.49 13.65 -4.17
CA ALA A 63 5.46 14.57 -5.29
C ALA A 63 4.25 15.52 -5.22
N LYS A 64 3.05 14.96 -4.99
CA LYS A 64 1.82 15.76 -4.83
C LYS A 64 1.90 16.77 -3.68
N ARG A 65 2.47 16.35 -2.54
CA ARG A 65 2.73 17.22 -1.38
C ARG A 65 3.68 18.36 -1.71
N LEU A 66 4.70 18.12 -2.53
CA LEU A 66 5.66 19.14 -2.94
C LEU A 66 5.03 20.16 -3.89
N GLU A 67 4.21 19.71 -4.85
CA GLU A 67 3.42 20.60 -5.72
C GLU A 67 2.51 21.52 -4.91
N GLU A 68 1.76 20.97 -3.93
CA GLU A 68 0.90 21.76 -3.04
C GLU A 68 1.66 22.81 -2.21
N LEU A 69 2.96 22.60 -1.94
CA LEU A 69 3.78 23.54 -1.19
C LEU A 69 4.38 24.65 -2.07
N GLU A 70 4.56 24.39 -3.37
CA GLU A 70 5.09 25.37 -4.33
C GLU A 70 4.01 26.35 -4.82
N ASP A 71 2.76 25.92 -4.84
CA ASP A 71 1.59 26.74 -5.23
C ASP A 71 1.06 27.68 -4.10
N VAL A 72 1.72 27.74 -2.93
CA VAL A 72 1.35 28.56 -1.75
C VAL A 72 2.32 29.72 -1.53
#